data_AF-A0A7C3DEJ8-F1
#
_entry.id   AF-A0A7C3DEJ8-F1
#
_cell.length_a   1.000
_cell.length_b   1.000
_cell.length_c   1.000
_cell.angle_alpha   90.00
_cell.angle_beta   90.00
_cell.angle_gamma   90.00
#
_symmetry.space_group_name_H-M   'P 1'
#
loop_
_entity.id
_entity.type
_entity.pdbx_description
1 polymer ?
#
loop_
_entity_poly.entity_id
_entity_poly.type
_entity_poly.pdbx_seq_one_letter_code
_entity_poly.pdbx_strand_id
1 'polypeptide(L)'
;MKPERIGVVIEAKDEPGVLHELTGVIARHRANIASIEILGSPLAGLSRLYFELDLVTQPKALLDELAAVPAVQSVTQEPSLQKIYGKRIIIMGGGAQVGQVAIGAISEADRHNIRGEHISVDTIPLVGEQALAAAVRAVARLPRARALVLAGSLMGGEIEKAVREVRAQGLLVVSLNMAGSVPDAADLVVSDPVQAGVMTVMAVADTAKFNIARLKRRVF
;
A
#
# COMPACT_ATOMS: atom_id res chain seq x y z
N MET A 1 7.43 -16.28 17.95
CA MET A 1 7.10 -15.75 16.60
C MET A 1 5.68 -15.25 16.62
N LYS A 2 5.39 -14.06 16.08
CA LYS A 2 3.99 -13.69 15.80
C LYS A 2 3.48 -14.63 14.70
N PRO A 3 2.22 -15.11 14.76
CA PRO A 3 1.63 -15.89 13.68
C PRO A 3 1.76 -15.14 12.36
N GLU A 4 2.14 -15.84 11.29
CA GLU A 4 2.21 -15.23 9.96
C GLU A 4 0.80 -14.89 9.47
N ARG A 5 0.64 -13.70 8.89
CA ARG A 5 -0.62 -13.25 8.30
C ARG A 5 -1.01 -14.11 7.11
N ILE A 6 -2.25 -14.59 7.08
CA ILE A 6 -2.79 -15.40 5.98
C ILE A 6 -3.74 -14.58 5.11
N GLY A 7 -3.81 -14.92 3.81
CA GLY A 7 -4.88 -14.51 2.91
C GLY A 7 -5.98 -15.57 2.87
N VAL A 8 -7.24 -15.15 2.79
CA VAL A 8 -8.38 -16.05 2.59
C VAL A 8 -9.25 -15.48 1.48
N VAL A 9 -9.42 -16.25 0.42
CA VAL A 9 -10.33 -15.95 -0.69
C VAL A 9 -11.60 -16.76 -0.48
N ILE A 10 -12.75 -16.08 -0.55
CA ILE A 10 -14.07 -16.70 -0.37
C ILE A 10 -14.92 -16.34 -1.58
N GLU A 11 -15.49 -17.34 -2.24
CA GLU A 11 -16.58 -17.12 -3.18
C GLU A 11 -17.90 -17.43 -2.48
N ALA A 12 -18.80 -16.46 -2.45
CA ALA A 12 -20.07 -16.54 -1.76
C ALA A 12 -21.20 -15.86 -2.55
N LYS A 13 -22.45 -16.11 -2.18
CA LYS A 13 -23.61 -15.41 -2.74
C LYS A 13 -23.52 -13.91 -2.48
N ASP A 14 -23.91 -13.11 -3.46
CA ASP A 14 -23.97 -11.65 -3.34
C ASP A 14 -25.32 -11.23 -2.76
N GLU A 15 -25.48 -11.45 -1.45
CA GLU A 15 -26.73 -11.24 -0.72
C GLU A 15 -26.50 -10.46 0.59
N PRO A 16 -27.50 -9.70 1.08
CA PRO A 16 -27.40 -9.02 2.37
C PRO A 16 -27.10 -9.99 3.52
N GLY A 17 -26.15 -9.62 4.39
CA GLY A 17 -25.80 -10.40 5.58
C GLY A 17 -24.62 -11.36 5.42
N VAL A 18 -24.21 -11.70 4.19
CA VAL A 18 -23.10 -12.65 3.97
C VAL A 18 -21.80 -12.19 4.62
N LEU A 19 -21.42 -10.92 4.46
CA LEU A 19 -20.24 -10.39 5.12
C LEU A 19 -20.35 -10.42 6.67
N HIS A 20 -21.55 -10.21 7.22
CA HIS A 20 -21.77 -10.31 8.66
C HIS A 20 -21.57 -11.74 9.17
N GLU A 21 -22.08 -12.75 8.44
CA GLU A 21 -21.87 -14.16 8.78
C GLU A 21 -20.39 -14.54 8.74
N LEU A 22 -19.69 -14.17 7.67
CA LEU A 22 -18.25 -14.43 7.50
C LEU A 22 -17.42 -13.80 8.61
N THR A 23 -17.65 -12.52 8.90
CA THR A 23 -16.94 -11.81 9.98
C THR A 23 -17.30 -12.34 11.36
N GLY A 24 -18.53 -12.83 11.55
CA GLY A 24 -18.96 -13.54 12.76
C GLY A 24 -18.18 -14.83 12.99
N VAL A 25 -17.94 -15.63 11.95
CA VAL A 25 -17.06 -16.82 12.01
C VAL A 25 -15.64 -16.40 12.41
N ILE A 26 -15.05 -15.43 11.69
CA ILE A 26 -13.69 -14.93 11.95
C ILE A 26 -13.53 -14.48 13.41
N ALA A 27 -14.53 -13.76 13.94
CA ALA A 27 -14.54 -13.28 15.31
C ALA A 27 -14.61 -14.42 16.36
N ARG A 28 -15.39 -15.48 16.13
CA ARG A 28 -15.43 -16.65 17.03
C ARG A 28 -14.09 -17.36 17.13
N HIS A 29 -13.34 -17.39 16.03
CA HIS A 29 -11.96 -17.90 15.97
C HIS A 29 -10.93 -16.92 16.56
N ARG A 30 -11.35 -15.74 17.03
CA ARG A 30 -10.49 -14.67 17.56
C ARG A 30 -9.39 -14.22 16.58
N ALA A 31 -9.62 -14.42 15.28
CA ALA A 31 -8.76 -13.90 14.24
C ALA A 31 -9.05 -12.40 14.04
N ASN A 32 -8.00 -11.62 13.74
CA ASN A 32 -8.12 -10.19 13.51
C ASN A 32 -8.10 -9.88 12.01
N ILE A 33 -9.09 -9.13 11.53
CA ILE A 33 -9.14 -8.70 10.13
C ILE A 33 -8.18 -7.53 9.95
N ALA A 34 -7.13 -7.73 9.15
CA ALA A 34 -6.19 -6.69 8.80
C ALA A 34 -6.61 -5.89 7.56
N SER A 35 -7.21 -6.57 6.59
CA SER A 35 -7.83 -5.95 5.43
C SER A 35 -8.93 -6.83 4.87
N ILE A 36 -9.88 -6.20 4.19
CA ILE A 36 -10.91 -6.87 3.40
C ILE A 36 -11.06 -6.14 2.07
N GLU A 37 -11.28 -6.91 1.01
CA GLU A 37 -11.62 -6.39 -0.31
C GLU A 37 -12.71 -7.25 -0.96
N ILE A 38 -13.66 -6.61 -1.64
CA ILE A 38 -14.65 -7.29 -2.47
C ILE A 38 -14.17 -7.16 -3.92
N LEU A 39 -13.75 -8.28 -4.48
CA LEU A 39 -13.14 -8.36 -5.81
C LEU A 39 -14.19 -8.42 -6.94
N GLY A 40 -15.46 -8.67 -6.58
CA GLY A 40 -16.52 -9.06 -7.52
C GLY A 40 -16.32 -10.49 -8.04
N SER A 41 -17.37 -11.08 -8.63
CA SER A 41 -17.28 -12.39 -9.30
C SER A 41 -17.70 -12.25 -10.77
N PRO A 42 -17.06 -12.98 -11.71
CA PRO A 42 -17.57 -13.10 -13.08
C PRO A 42 -18.89 -13.90 -13.15
N LEU A 43 -19.23 -14.65 -12.09
CA LEU A 43 -20.46 -15.43 -12.00
C LEU A 43 -21.58 -14.58 -11.40
N ALA A 44 -22.69 -14.46 -12.13
CA ALA A 44 -23.85 -13.69 -11.69
C ALA A 44 -24.41 -14.23 -10.36
N GLY A 45 -24.72 -13.32 -9.44
CA GLY A 45 -25.23 -13.65 -8.10
C GLY A 45 -24.17 -14.10 -7.09
N LEU A 46 -22.89 -14.09 -7.47
CA LEU A 46 -21.77 -14.37 -6.57
C LEU A 46 -20.87 -13.16 -6.41
N SER A 47 -20.14 -13.16 -5.30
CA SER A 47 -19.12 -12.18 -4.98
C SER A 47 -17.89 -12.91 -4.46
N ARG A 48 -16.72 -12.44 -4.87
CA ARG A 48 -15.44 -12.94 -4.38
C ARG A 48 -14.89 -11.96 -3.37
N LEU A 49 -14.71 -12.41 -2.14
CA LEU A 49 -14.16 -11.64 -1.04
C LEU A 49 -12.73 -12.09 -0.77
N TYR A 50 -11.88 -11.14 -0.41
CA TYR A 50 -10.52 -11.39 0.05
C TYR A 50 -10.32 -10.80 1.44
N PHE A 51 -9.83 -11.61 2.36
CA PHE A 51 -9.46 -11.20 3.71
C PHE A 51 -7.96 -11.40 3.92
N GLU A 52 -7.30 -10.45 4.58
CA GLU A 52 -6.05 -10.71 5.28
C GLU A 52 -6.32 -10.83 6.77
N LEU A 53 -5.91 -11.95 7.36
CA LEU A 53 -6.18 -12.28 8.77
C LEU A 53 -4.87 -12.41 9.56
N ASP A 54 -4.81 -11.69 10.68
CA ASP A 54 -3.79 -11.83 11.71
C ASP A 54 -4.31 -12.72 12.85
N LEU A 55 -3.40 -13.20 13.70
CA LEU A 55 -3.71 -13.95 14.94
C LEU A 55 -4.49 -15.25 14.72
N VAL A 56 -4.37 -15.87 13.54
CA VAL A 56 -5.03 -17.14 13.25
C VAL A 56 -4.29 -18.31 13.89
N THR A 57 -4.85 -18.91 14.95
CA THR A 57 -4.23 -20.03 15.68
C THR A 57 -4.53 -21.40 15.08
N GLN A 58 -5.73 -21.58 14.52
CA GLN A 58 -6.18 -22.84 13.92
C GLN A 58 -6.73 -22.59 12.49
N PRO A 59 -5.85 -22.35 11.50
CA PRO A 59 -6.28 -21.98 10.15
C PRO A 59 -7.27 -22.99 9.54
N LYS A 60 -6.99 -24.29 9.67
CA LYS A 60 -7.88 -25.33 9.12
C LYS A 60 -9.29 -25.26 9.69
N ALA A 61 -9.43 -25.16 11.02
CA ALA A 61 -10.75 -25.09 11.66
C ALA A 61 -11.52 -23.83 11.27
N LEU A 62 -10.83 -22.69 11.13
CA LEU A 62 -11.42 -21.46 10.63
C LEU A 62 -11.94 -21.61 9.19
N LEU A 63 -11.14 -22.19 8.30
CA LEU A 63 -11.52 -22.39 6.90
C LEU A 63 -12.68 -23.37 6.75
N ASP A 64 -12.67 -24.47 7.53
CA ASP A 64 -13.74 -25.46 7.55
C ASP A 64 -15.07 -24.82 8.01
N GLU A 65 -15.05 -23.95 9.04
CA GLU A 65 -16.25 -23.25 9.51
C GLU A 65 -16.71 -22.15 8.55
N LEU A 66 -15.79 -21.45 7.89
CA LEU A 66 -16.14 -20.50 6.81
C LEU A 66 -16.81 -21.21 5.63
N ALA A 67 -16.30 -22.38 5.24
CA ALA A 67 -16.87 -23.20 4.17
C ALA A 67 -18.25 -23.76 4.51
N ALA A 68 -18.59 -23.89 5.80
CA ALA A 68 -19.88 -24.35 6.27
C ALA A 68 -20.97 -23.27 6.26
N VAL A 69 -20.63 -22.00 6.00
CA VAL A 69 -21.62 -20.92 5.87
C VAL A 69 -22.49 -21.17 4.62
N PRO A 70 -23.84 -21.19 4.72
CA PRO A 70 -24.70 -21.59 3.60
C PRO A 70 -24.54 -20.78 2.31
N ALA A 71 -24.11 -19.52 2.42
CA ALA A 71 -23.88 -18.64 1.28
C ALA A 71 -22.52 -18.89 0.59
N VAL A 72 -21.60 -19.64 1.21
CA VAL A 72 -20.24 -19.86 0.71
C VAL A 72 -20.20 -21.03 -0.27
N GLN A 73 -19.57 -20.82 -1.43
CA GLN A 73 -19.32 -21.86 -2.43
C GLN A 73 -17.92 -22.44 -2.32
N SER A 74 -16.93 -21.60 -2.04
CA SER A 74 -15.55 -22.04 -1.88
C SER A 74 -14.77 -21.12 -0.93
N VAL A 75 -13.78 -21.71 -0.26
CA VAL A 75 -12.82 -21.02 0.60
C VAL A 75 -11.44 -21.53 0.27
N THR A 76 -10.51 -20.62 -0.03
CA THR A 76 -9.12 -20.94 -0.33
C THR A 76 -8.20 -20.10 0.54
N GLN A 77 -7.25 -20.75 1.20
CA GLN A 77 -6.16 -20.05 1.87
C GLN A 77 -5.07 -19.70 0.85
N GLU A 78 -4.68 -18.43 0.84
CA GLU A 78 -3.64 -17.90 -0.02
C GLU A 78 -2.55 -17.20 0.82
N PRO A 79 -1.35 -16.98 0.27
CA PRO A 79 -0.43 -16.00 0.82
C PRO A 79 -1.09 -14.61 0.91
N SER A 80 -0.73 -13.82 1.95
CA SER A 80 -1.19 -12.43 2.04
C SER A 80 -0.58 -11.55 0.94
N LEU A 81 -1.26 -10.47 0.53
CA LEU A 81 -0.67 -9.47 -0.38
C LEU A 81 0.55 -8.82 0.25
N GLN A 82 0.59 -8.68 1.58
CA GLN A 82 1.80 -8.27 2.29
C GLN A 82 2.96 -9.25 2.10
N LYS A 83 2.70 -10.57 2.02
CA LYS A 83 3.75 -11.57 1.76
C LYS A 83 4.18 -11.57 0.29
N ILE A 84 3.24 -11.43 -0.65
CA ILE A 84 3.54 -11.48 -2.09
C ILE A 84 4.09 -10.16 -2.63
N TYR A 85 3.37 -9.07 -2.43
CA TYR A 85 3.71 -7.74 -2.98
C TYR A 85 4.38 -6.81 -1.98
N GLY A 86 4.38 -7.15 -0.69
CA GLY A 86 5.15 -6.40 0.29
C GLY A 86 4.64 -4.98 0.54
N LYS A 87 5.55 -4.12 0.99
CA LYS A 87 5.30 -2.68 1.18
C LYS A 87 5.12 -2.01 -0.19
N ARG A 88 4.38 -0.91 -0.24
CA ARG A 88 4.13 -0.20 -1.50
C ARG A 88 4.65 1.24 -1.47
N ILE A 89 5.35 1.62 -2.52
CA ILE A 89 5.73 3.00 -2.84
C ILE A 89 4.85 3.49 -3.97
N ILE A 90 4.26 4.67 -3.79
CA ILE A 90 3.46 5.35 -4.83
C ILE A 90 4.27 6.47 -5.45
N ILE A 91 4.27 6.58 -6.77
CA ILE A 91 4.92 7.68 -7.48
C ILE A 91 3.87 8.36 -8.37
N MET A 92 3.74 9.68 -8.26
CA MET A 92 2.81 10.45 -9.10
C MET A 92 3.36 11.82 -9.49
N GLY A 93 2.85 12.35 -10.61
CA GLY A 93 3.23 13.64 -11.17
C GLY A 93 3.44 13.60 -12.69
N GLY A 94 4.37 14.39 -13.20
CA GLY A 94 4.66 14.47 -14.63
C GLY A 94 5.29 13.16 -15.15
N GLY A 95 4.75 12.60 -16.24
CA GLY A 95 5.09 11.26 -16.72
C GLY A 95 6.59 10.99 -16.91
N ALA A 96 7.34 11.97 -17.44
CA ALA A 96 8.79 11.84 -17.62
C ALA A 96 9.53 11.69 -16.28
N GLN A 97 9.19 12.52 -15.29
CA GLN A 97 9.82 12.47 -13.97
C GLN A 97 9.36 11.26 -13.17
N VAL A 98 8.09 10.88 -13.26
CA VAL A 98 7.57 9.63 -12.68
C VAL A 98 8.36 8.43 -13.19
N GLY A 99 8.63 8.36 -14.50
CA GLY A 99 9.45 7.30 -15.09
C GLY A 99 10.89 7.27 -14.54
N GLN A 100 11.54 8.43 -14.39
CA GLN A 100 12.89 8.51 -13.83
C GLN A 100 12.95 8.06 -12.36
N VAL A 101 11.98 8.47 -11.54
CA VAL A 101 11.87 8.01 -10.15
C VAL A 101 11.63 6.50 -10.10
N ALA A 102 10.76 5.99 -10.97
CA ALA A 102 10.45 4.57 -11.03
C ALA A 102 11.70 3.72 -11.36
N ILE A 103 12.58 4.17 -12.27
CA ILE A 103 13.84 3.46 -12.56
C ILE A 103 14.67 3.24 -11.30
N GLY A 104 14.87 4.29 -10.50
CA GLY A 104 15.64 4.21 -9.27
C GLY A 104 14.95 3.36 -8.20
N ALA A 105 13.65 3.54 -8.02
CA ALA A 105 12.86 2.79 -7.04
C ALA A 105 12.82 1.29 -7.39
N ILE A 106 12.57 0.94 -8.65
CA ILE A 106 12.54 -0.47 -9.10
C ILE A 106 13.92 -1.11 -8.91
N SER A 107 14.98 -0.42 -9.31
CA SER A 107 16.35 -0.94 -9.20
C SER A 107 16.75 -1.22 -7.75
N GLU A 108 16.40 -0.33 -6.80
CA GLU A 108 16.70 -0.57 -5.39
C GLU A 108 15.76 -1.61 -4.78
N ALA A 109 14.46 -1.57 -5.11
CA ALA A 109 13.49 -2.55 -4.61
C ALA A 109 13.88 -3.98 -5.01
N ASP A 110 14.35 -4.19 -6.25
CA ASP A 110 14.82 -5.51 -6.72
C ASP A 110 15.91 -6.09 -5.81
N ARG A 111 16.90 -5.27 -5.41
CA ARG A 111 17.97 -5.69 -4.49
C ARG A 111 17.42 -6.15 -3.12
N HIS A 112 16.38 -5.51 -2.62
CA HIS A 112 15.73 -5.88 -1.36
C HIS A 112 14.85 -7.12 -1.53
N ASN A 113 14.11 -7.21 -2.64
CA ASN A 113 13.20 -8.31 -2.98
C ASN A 113 13.93 -9.65 -3.05
N ILE A 114 15.10 -9.71 -3.73
CA ILE A 114 15.88 -10.96 -3.81
C ILE A 114 16.42 -11.46 -2.46
N ARG A 115 16.40 -10.60 -1.42
CA ARG A 115 16.84 -10.93 -0.05
C ARG A 115 15.67 -11.25 0.89
N GLY A 116 14.44 -11.32 0.39
CA GLY A 116 13.25 -11.77 1.10
C GLY A 116 12.34 -10.67 1.65
N GLU A 117 12.72 -9.40 1.57
CA GLU A 117 11.82 -8.27 1.87
C GLU A 117 11.16 -7.80 0.57
N HIS A 118 9.83 -7.81 0.48
CA HIS A 118 9.14 -7.36 -0.73
C HIS A 118 8.73 -5.88 -0.66
N ILE A 119 9.01 -5.14 -1.73
CA ILE A 119 8.62 -3.76 -1.95
C ILE A 119 8.15 -3.63 -3.41
N SER A 120 6.91 -3.17 -3.60
CA SER A 120 6.32 -2.85 -4.90
C SER A 120 6.38 -1.35 -5.18
N VAL A 121 6.46 -1.00 -6.47
CA VAL A 121 6.48 0.38 -6.96
C VAL A 121 5.29 0.57 -7.89
N ASP A 122 4.33 1.38 -7.47
CA ASP A 122 3.12 1.66 -8.24
C ASP A 122 3.18 3.13 -8.72
N THR A 123 2.92 3.36 -10.01
CA THR A 123 3.09 4.69 -10.62
C THR A 123 1.80 5.15 -11.30
N ILE A 124 1.53 6.45 -11.26
CA ILE A 124 0.49 7.07 -12.08
C ILE A 124 0.95 8.44 -12.60
N PRO A 125 1.01 8.67 -13.93
CA PRO A 125 1.20 10.00 -14.46
C PRO A 125 -0.09 10.81 -14.24
N LEU A 126 0.02 11.93 -13.53
CA LEU A 126 -1.12 12.77 -13.18
C LEU A 126 -0.68 14.23 -13.08
N VAL A 127 -1.48 15.13 -13.65
CA VAL A 127 -1.25 16.57 -13.65
C VAL A 127 -2.51 17.33 -13.23
N GLY A 128 -2.33 18.58 -12.83
CA GLY A 128 -3.42 19.44 -12.33
C GLY A 128 -3.52 19.40 -10.80
N GLU A 129 -3.66 20.59 -10.20
CA GLU A 129 -3.57 20.77 -8.75
C GLU A 129 -4.60 19.95 -7.97
N GLN A 130 -5.88 20.05 -8.34
CA GLN A 130 -6.97 19.37 -7.65
C GLN A 130 -6.91 17.84 -7.80
N ALA A 131 -6.59 17.36 -9.01
CA ALA A 131 -6.47 15.94 -9.27
C ALA A 131 -5.29 15.33 -8.49
N LEU A 132 -4.14 16.01 -8.48
CA LEU A 132 -2.99 15.60 -7.67
C LEU A 132 -3.30 15.64 -6.18
N ALA A 133 -3.91 16.71 -5.66
CA ALA A 133 -4.27 16.80 -4.24
C ALA A 133 -5.23 15.67 -3.81
N ALA A 134 -6.21 15.34 -4.65
CA ALA A 134 -7.11 14.20 -4.42
C ALA A 134 -6.37 12.86 -4.43
N ALA A 135 -5.46 12.66 -5.38
CA ALA A 135 -4.64 11.44 -5.47
C ALA A 135 -3.70 11.30 -4.27
N VAL A 136 -3.05 12.38 -3.82
CA VAL A 136 -2.21 12.40 -2.61
C VAL A 136 -3.01 11.93 -1.40
N ARG A 137 -4.18 12.53 -1.13
CA ARG A 137 -5.05 12.13 -0.01
C ARG A 137 -5.49 10.67 -0.11
N ALA A 138 -5.73 10.18 -1.32
CA ALA A 138 -6.12 8.79 -1.54
C ALA A 138 -5.03 7.78 -1.15
N VAL A 139 -3.74 8.16 -1.12
CA VAL A 139 -2.66 7.25 -0.72
C VAL A 139 -2.81 6.79 0.72
N ALA A 140 -3.35 7.62 1.61
CA ALA A 140 -3.53 7.24 3.02
C ALA A 140 -4.50 6.06 3.22
N ARG A 141 -5.39 5.80 2.25
CA ARG A 141 -6.31 4.66 2.25
C ARG A 141 -5.89 3.52 1.32
N LEU A 142 -4.68 3.57 0.75
CA LEU A 142 -4.13 2.49 -0.05
C LEU A 142 -3.48 1.44 0.88
N PRO A 143 -3.94 0.18 0.87
CA PRO A 143 -3.32 -0.88 1.64
C PRO A 143 -1.83 -0.98 1.34
N ARG A 144 -1.02 -1.28 2.36
CA ARG A 144 0.44 -1.48 2.27
C ARG A 144 1.25 -0.25 1.83
N ALA A 145 0.64 0.90 1.52
CA ALA A 145 1.37 2.11 1.17
C ALA A 145 2.24 2.55 2.35
N ARG A 146 3.51 2.86 2.07
CA ARG A 146 4.50 3.31 3.06
C ARG A 146 5.17 4.62 2.67
N ALA A 147 5.25 4.90 1.38
CA ALA A 147 5.79 6.16 0.90
C ALA A 147 5.08 6.65 -0.36
N LEU A 148 5.16 7.97 -0.56
CA LEU A 148 4.71 8.69 -1.74
C LEU A 148 5.86 9.54 -2.28
N VAL A 149 6.12 9.47 -3.57
CA VAL A 149 7.05 10.35 -4.28
C VAL A 149 6.29 11.28 -5.22
N LEU A 150 6.45 12.58 -5.03
CA LEU A 150 5.90 13.62 -5.91
C LEU A 150 6.95 14.07 -6.92
N ALA A 151 6.72 13.72 -8.18
CA ALA A 151 7.64 13.90 -9.28
C ALA A 151 7.12 14.97 -10.27
N GLY A 152 7.56 16.21 -10.10
CA GLY A 152 7.04 17.38 -10.81
C GLY A 152 8.09 18.46 -11.04
N SER A 153 7.76 19.46 -11.86
CA SER A 153 8.54 20.69 -12.02
C SER A 153 7.96 21.86 -11.23
N LEU A 154 6.66 21.84 -10.94
CA LEU A 154 5.95 22.81 -10.11
C LEU A 154 4.77 22.12 -9.41
N MET A 155 4.76 22.12 -8.07
CA MET A 155 3.61 21.68 -7.27
C MET A 155 3.46 22.55 -6.01
N GLY A 156 2.24 22.99 -5.72
CA GLY A 156 1.92 23.83 -4.56
C GLY A 156 0.42 23.87 -4.29
N GLY A 157 -0.03 24.84 -3.50
CA GLY A 157 -1.46 25.06 -3.25
C GLY A 157 -2.11 23.89 -2.51
N GLU A 158 -3.20 23.36 -3.05
CA GLU A 158 -3.92 22.22 -2.45
C GLU A 158 -3.08 20.94 -2.37
N ILE A 159 -2.08 20.76 -3.24
CA ILE A 159 -1.17 19.60 -3.17
C ILE A 159 -0.34 19.68 -1.87
N GLU A 160 0.13 20.86 -1.49
CA GLU A 160 0.90 21.04 -0.26
C GLU A 160 0.06 20.70 0.99
N LYS A 161 -1.19 21.16 1.03
CA LYS A 161 -2.12 20.84 2.12
C LYS A 161 -2.35 19.33 2.22
N ALA A 162 -2.63 18.68 1.09
CA ALA A 162 -2.76 17.23 1.02
C ALA A 162 -1.50 16.49 1.51
N VAL A 163 -0.31 16.98 1.16
CA VAL A 163 0.97 16.42 1.65
C VAL A 163 1.06 16.50 3.17
N ARG A 164 0.74 17.64 3.78
CA ARG A 164 0.76 17.78 5.25
C ARG A 164 -0.24 16.84 5.92
N GLU A 165 -1.43 16.70 5.35
CA GLU A 165 -2.49 15.82 5.85
C GLU A 165 -2.07 14.34 5.87
N VAL A 166 -1.46 13.83 4.78
CA VAL A 166 -1.04 12.42 4.72
C VAL A 166 0.21 12.14 5.55
N ARG A 167 1.12 13.12 5.67
CA ARG A 167 2.29 13.01 6.57
C ARG A 167 1.85 12.94 8.04
N ALA A 168 0.84 13.71 8.43
CA ALA A 168 0.28 13.63 9.78
C ALA A 168 -0.33 12.25 10.10
N GLN A 169 -0.68 11.47 9.08
CA GLN A 169 -1.15 10.09 9.19
C GLN A 169 0.00 9.05 9.14
N GLY A 170 1.26 9.51 9.10
CA GLY A 170 2.44 8.65 9.10
C GLY A 170 2.92 8.20 7.73
N LEU A 171 2.38 8.74 6.63
CA LEU A 171 2.89 8.46 5.28
C LEU A 171 4.19 9.23 5.03
N LEU A 172 5.26 8.52 4.64
CA LEU A 172 6.49 9.17 4.20
C LEU A 172 6.27 9.86 2.85
N VAL A 173 6.59 11.16 2.74
CA VAL A 173 6.51 11.89 1.47
C VAL A 173 7.88 12.38 1.02
N VAL A 174 8.28 12.00 -0.19
CA VAL A 174 9.47 12.48 -0.87
C VAL A 174 9.04 13.39 -2.02
N SER A 175 9.69 14.54 -2.18
CA SER A 175 9.44 15.47 -3.28
C SER A 175 10.69 15.62 -4.12
N LEU A 176 10.55 15.73 -5.44
CA LEU A 176 11.65 16.25 -6.24
C LEU A 176 11.91 17.72 -5.91
N ASN A 177 13.15 18.17 -6.08
CA ASN A 177 13.48 19.58 -5.96
C ASN A 177 12.84 20.36 -7.13
N MET A 178 11.68 20.96 -6.88
CA MET A 178 10.81 21.57 -7.88
C MET A 178 10.33 22.95 -7.42
N ALA A 179 9.69 23.72 -8.29
CA ALA A 179 9.06 24.98 -7.89
C ALA A 179 7.77 24.73 -7.09
N GLY A 180 7.32 25.76 -6.35
CA GLY A 180 6.10 25.71 -5.53
C GLY A 180 6.37 25.27 -4.09
N SER A 181 5.30 25.07 -3.31
CA SER A 181 5.38 24.88 -1.87
C SER A 181 5.42 23.43 -1.40
N VAL A 182 5.20 22.46 -2.30
CA VAL A 182 5.27 21.02 -1.95
C VAL A 182 6.64 20.59 -1.41
N PRO A 183 7.79 21.02 -1.98
CA PRO A 183 9.09 20.68 -1.43
C PRO A 183 9.27 21.08 0.03
N ASP A 184 8.62 22.16 0.51
CA ASP A 184 8.67 22.62 1.90
C ASP A 184 7.78 21.79 2.84
N ALA A 185 6.78 21.09 2.29
CA ALA A 185 5.87 20.23 3.04
C ALA A 185 6.25 18.73 3.08
N ALA A 186 7.16 18.24 2.23
CA ALA A 186 7.64 16.85 2.23
C ALA A 186 8.47 16.44 3.48
N ASP A 187 8.89 15.18 3.58
CA ASP A 187 9.88 14.72 4.56
C ASP A 187 11.32 14.81 4.02
N LEU A 188 11.47 14.59 2.71
CA LEU A 188 12.73 14.58 1.99
C LEU A 188 12.56 15.28 0.64
N VAL A 189 13.56 16.08 0.24
CA VAL A 189 13.62 16.73 -1.07
C VAL A 189 14.87 16.26 -1.78
N VAL A 190 14.73 15.73 -3.00
CA VAL A 190 15.85 15.16 -3.76
C VAL A 190 15.85 15.72 -5.18
N SER A 191 17.00 16.23 -5.62
CA SER A 191 17.11 16.88 -6.93
C SER A 191 17.16 15.89 -8.08
N ASP A 192 17.92 14.79 -7.92
CA ASP A 192 17.99 13.74 -8.92
C ASP A 192 16.80 12.77 -8.79
N PRO A 193 15.97 12.59 -9.84
CA PRO A 193 14.79 11.74 -9.75
C PRO A 193 15.12 10.27 -9.53
N VAL A 194 16.20 9.75 -10.11
CA VAL A 194 16.60 8.34 -9.92
C VAL A 194 16.98 8.12 -8.46
N GLN A 195 17.80 9.00 -7.89
CA GLN A 195 18.18 8.98 -6.49
C GLN A 195 16.98 9.13 -5.56
N ALA A 196 15.99 9.95 -5.92
CA ALA A 196 14.75 10.06 -5.14
C ALA A 196 14.05 8.71 -5.00
N GLY A 197 13.98 7.94 -6.10
CA GLY A 197 13.43 6.57 -6.08
C GLY A 197 14.22 5.63 -5.17
N VAL A 198 15.56 5.61 -5.31
CA VAL A 198 16.46 4.79 -4.49
C VAL A 198 16.32 5.12 -3.00
N MET A 199 16.41 6.40 -2.65
CA MET A 199 16.33 6.85 -1.25
C MET A 199 14.96 6.55 -0.63
N THR A 200 13.88 6.59 -1.42
CA THR A 200 12.54 6.25 -0.95
C THR A 200 12.47 4.77 -0.58
N VAL A 201 12.99 3.88 -1.41
CA VAL A 201 13.05 2.44 -1.11
C VAL A 201 13.88 2.18 0.13
N MET A 202 15.08 2.76 0.20
CA MET A 202 15.96 2.62 1.36
C MET A 202 15.31 3.12 2.66
N ALA A 203 14.41 4.11 2.60
CA ALA A 203 13.70 4.61 3.77
C ALA A 203 12.56 3.68 4.23
N VAL A 204 12.01 2.89 3.31
CA VAL A 204 10.90 1.96 3.57
C VAL A 204 11.40 0.56 3.94
N ALA A 205 12.58 0.18 3.46
CA ALA A 205 13.17 -1.14 3.68
C ALA A 205 13.66 -1.33 5.13
N ASP A 206 13.25 -2.43 5.78
CA ASP A 206 13.71 -2.78 7.13
C ASP A 206 15.17 -3.27 7.11
N THR A 207 15.61 -3.77 5.96
CA THR A 207 16.97 -4.27 5.73
C THR A 207 18.00 -3.15 5.48
N ALA A 208 17.56 -1.92 5.24
CA ALA A 208 18.43 -0.77 5.04
C ALA A 208 18.78 -0.09 6.38
N LYS A 209 20.02 0.38 6.52
CA LYS A 209 20.44 1.23 7.66
C LYS A 209 19.99 2.69 7.51
N PHE A 210 19.43 3.04 6.36
CA PHE A 210 19.02 4.40 6.04
C PHE A 210 17.77 4.76 6.84
N ASN A 211 17.84 5.88 7.55
CA ASN A 211 16.72 6.36 8.34
C ASN A 211 16.65 7.88 8.21
N ILE A 212 15.54 8.36 7.67
CA ILE A 212 15.30 9.78 7.40
C ILE A 212 15.39 10.62 8.68
N ALA A 213 14.97 10.08 9.83
CA ALA A 213 15.05 10.77 11.12
C ALA A 213 16.49 11.04 11.58
N ARG A 214 17.49 10.38 10.99
CA ARG A 214 18.92 10.57 11.30
C ARG A 214 19.61 11.57 10.36
N LEU A 215 18.92 12.07 9.34
CA LEU A 215 19.48 13.02 8.39
C LEU A 215 19.58 14.42 9.01
N LYS A 216 20.73 15.07 8.84
CA LYS A 216 20.97 16.46 9.32
C LYS A 216 20.44 17.53 8.38
N ARG A 217 20.16 17.16 7.13
CA ARG A 217 19.61 18.01 6.08
C ARG A 217 18.47 17.27 5.40
N ARG A 218 17.54 18.03 4.85
CA ARG A 218 16.35 17.52 4.17
C ARG A 218 16.44 17.56 2.64
N VAL A 219 17.33 18.41 2.11
CA VAL A 219 17.51 18.61 0.66
C VAL A 219 18.81 17.94 0.22
N PHE A 220 18.74 17.17 -0.87
CA PHE A 220 19.85 16.40 -1.46
C PHE A 220 19.97 16.59 -2.97
#